data_AF-A0A9X1FQA4-F1
#
_entry.id   AF-A0A9X1FQA4-F1
#
_cell.length_a   1.000
_cell.length_b   1.000
_cell.length_c   1.000
_cell.angle_alpha   90.00
_cell.angle_beta   90.00
_cell.angle_gamma   90.00
#
_symmetry.space_group_name_H-M   'P 1'
#
loop_
_entity.id
_entity.type
_entity.pdbx_description
1 polymer ?
#
loop_
_entity_poly.entity_id
_entity_poly.type
_entity_poly.pdbx_seq_one_letter_code
_entity_poly.pdbx_strand_id
1 'polypeptide(L)'
;MFFATGVNNFVKLPILTNNVLELTQFTSPHSDTLQLENKITVLGFFGKEVEEKKANAYNLAHKIYKKNYQFEEFQFIILVDESQREAVDELKERLKEIADPVHYKFAFGSSKDIEDVFYSLQTNGALNENFATNLVYIIDKERSLRGRNNDKDVGIMYGFNASDYAEINNKMSDDIKVVLAEYRLALKKYKTKREI
;
A
#
# COMPACT_ATOMS: atom_id res chain seq x y z
N MET A 1 -27.39 -2.52 -33.79
CA MET A 1 -27.18 -1.16 -33.24
C MET A 1 -27.58 -1.20 -31.78
N PHE A 2 -26.65 -0.96 -30.86
CA PHE A 2 -26.94 -0.75 -29.44
C PHE A 2 -26.30 0.57 -29.04
N PHE A 3 -27.13 1.57 -28.80
CA PHE A 3 -26.72 2.82 -28.20
C PHE A 3 -26.69 2.62 -26.68
N ALA A 4 -25.49 2.50 -26.11
CA ALA A 4 -25.30 2.76 -24.69
C ALA A 4 -24.69 4.15 -24.59
N THR A 5 -25.49 5.11 -24.15
CA THR A 5 -25.02 6.39 -23.62
C THR A 5 -24.13 6.07 -22.43
N GLY A 6 -22.82 5.94 -22.66
CA GLY A 6 -21.85 5.59 -21.65
C GLY A 6 -21.66 6.73 -20.67
N VAL A 7 -22.59 6.91 -19.74
CA VAL A 7 -22.28 7.52 -18.45
C VAL A 7 -21.19 6.63 -17.87
N ASN A 8 -19.94 7.08 -17.93
CA ASN A 8 -18.80 6.38 -17.35
C ASN A 8 -19.02 6.29 -15.84
N ASN A 9 -19.74 5.26 -15.39
CA ASN A 9 -19.79 4.88 -13.99
C ASN A 9 -18.45 4.25 -13.65
N PHE A 10 -17.47 5.13 -13.38
CA PHE A 10 -16.18 4.74 -12.86
C PHE A 10 -16.44 4.01 -11.53
N VAL A 11 -16.26 2.69 -11.51
CA VAL A 11 -16.42 1.89 -10.30
C VAL A 11 -15.31 2.31 -9.34
N LYS A 12 -15.70 2.86 -8.20
CA LYS A 12 -14.76 3.23 -7.13
C LYS A 12 -14.36 2.01 -6.34
N LEU A 13 -13.12 1.98 -5.86
CA LEU A 13 -12.69 0.98 -4.89
C LEU A 13 -13.32 1.31 -3.52
N PRO A 14 -14.08 0.42 -2.88
CA PRO A 14 -14.70 0.70 -1.58
C PRO A 14 -13.73 1.17 -0.49
N ILE A 15 -14.25 1.96 0.44
CA ILE A 15 -13.61 2.24 1.73
C ILE A 15 -14.12 1.19 2.72
N LEU A 16 -13.19 0.47 3.36
CA LEU A 16 -13.51 -0.60 4.31
C LEU A 16 -13.31 -0.16 5.76
N THR A 17 -12.28 0.64 6.01
CA THR A 17 -11.96 1.20 7.33
C THR A 17 -11.52 2.65 7.15
N ASN A 18 -11.96 3.55 8.03
CA ASN A 18 -11.53 4.94 8.06
C ASN A 18 -10.54 5.16 9.20
N ASN A 19 -9.74 6.21 9.13
CA ASN A 19 -8.86 6.65 10.22
C ASN A 19 -7.80 5.60 10.64
N VAL A 20 -7.12 5.01 9.67
CA VAL A 20 -5.94 4.17 9.92
C VAL A 20 -4.88 5.00 10.67
N LEU A 21 -4.24 4.38 11.65
CA LEU A 21 -3.30 5.05 12.54
C LEU A 21 -2.10 5.61 11.76
N GLU A 22 -1.70 6.83 12.10
CA GLU A 22 -0.55 7.49 11.48
C GLU A 22 0.78 6.94 12.01
N LEU A 23 1.84 7.05 11.21
CA LEU A 23 3.14 6.43 11.48
C LEU A 23 4.08 7.30 12.34
N THR A 24 3.53 8.07 13.27
CA THR A 24 4.29 9.05 14.07
C THR A 24 5.32 8.42 15.01
N GLN A 25 5.15 7.14 15.37
CA GLN A 25 6.08 6.39 16.23
C GLN A 25 7.23 5.73 15.45
N PHE A 26 7.27 5.86 14.13
CA PHE A 26 8.26 5.21 13.29
C PHE A 26 9.36 6.17 12.85
N THR A 27 10.54 5.61 12.60
CA THR A 27 11.70 6.35 12.09
C THR A 27 12.16 5.79 10.75
N SER A 28 12.73 6.67 9.91
CA SER A 28 13.47 6.25 8.70
C SER A 28 14.96 6.58 8.88
N PRO A 29 15.89 5.71 8.45
CA PRO A 29 17.33 5.96 8.53
C PRO A 29 17.77 7.17 7.69
N HIS A 30 16.99 7.55 6.67
CA HIS A 30 17.34 8.62 5.73
C HIS A 30 16.49 9.88 5.92
N SER A 31 15.87 10.05 7.10
CA SER A 31 14.99 11.19 7.39
C SER A 31 13.81 11.32 6.42
N ASP A 32 13.36 10.20 5.83
CA ASP A 32 12.16 10.19 5.01
C ASP A 32 10.97 10.62 5.85
N THR A 33 10.12 11.48 5.29
CA THR A 33 8.80 11.73 5.89
C THR A 33 7.97 10.45 5.81
N LEU A 34 7.70 9.85 6.97
CA LEU A 34 6.82 8.71 7.15
C LEU A 34 5.44 9.23 7.54
N GLN A 35 4.55 9.32 6.56
CA GLN A 35 3.15 9.70 6.78
C GLN A 35 2.25 8.98 5.78
N LEU A 36 1.03 8.66 6.20
CA LEU A 36 -0.04 8.14 5.36
C LEU A 36 -0.88 9.28 4.78
N GLU A 37 -1.15 10.32 5.57
CA GLU A 37 -1.94 11.47 5.14
C GLU A 37 -1.37 12.12 3.87
N ASN A 38 -2.25 12.49 2.94
CA ASN A 38 -1.90 13.07 1.65
C ASN A 38 -1.06 12.17 0.72
N LYS A 39 -0.98 10.87 1.00
CA LYS A 39 -0.31 9.89 0.14
C LYS A 39 -1.18 8.68 -0.12
N ILE A 40 -1.10 8.12 -1.32
CA ILE A 40 -1.65 6.80 -1.63
C ILE A 40 -0.55 5.80 -1.27
N THR A 41 -0.80 4.96 -0.28
CA THR A 41 0.24 4.13 0.32
C THR A 41 -0.10 2.65 0.16
N VAL A 42 0.85 1.88 -0.34
CA VAL A 42 0.86 0.42 -0.10
C VAL A 42 1.56 0.18 1.22
N LEU A 43 0.80 -0.25 2.22
CA LEU A 43 1.28 -0.51 3.58
C LEU A 43 1.53 -2.02 3.76
N GLY A 44 2.75 -2.39 4.17
CA GLY A 44 3.13 -3.78 4.46
C GLY A 44 3.75 -3.95 5.84
N PHE A 45 3.76 -5.18 6.35
CA PHE A 45 4.19 -5.50 7.72
C PHE A 45 5.19 -6.66 7.68
N PHE A 46 6.48 -6.34 7.69
CA PHE A 46 7.54 -7.35 7.66
C PHE A 46 8.05 -7.70 9.06
N GLY A 47 7.76 -6.89 10.07
CA GLY A 47 8.08 -7.21 11.46
C GLY A 47 9.56 -7.53 11.64
N LYS A 48 9.86 -8.70 12.21
CA LYS A 48 11.22 -9.24 12.40
C LYS A 48 11.67 -10.22 11.30
N GLU A 49 10.99 -10.22 10.16
CA GLU A 49 11.16 -11.24 9.09
C GLU A 49 11.54 -10.64 7.73
N VAL A 50 12.41 -9.62 7.69
CA VAL A 50 12.71 -8.95 6.40
C VAL A 50 13.29 -9.92 5.37
N GLU A 51 14.10 -10.88 5.82
CA GLU A 51 14.70 -11.93 4.99
C GLU A 51 13.65 -12.86 4.37
N GLU A 52 12.70 -13.34 5.18
CA GLU A 52 11.64 -14.26 4.76
C GLU A 52 10.62 -13.56 3.86
N LYS A 53 10.49 -12.23 3.97
CA LYS A 53 9.58 -11.41 3.16
C LYS A 53 10.21 -10.85 1.88
N LYS A 54 11.45 -11.25 1.51
CA LYS A 54 12.10 -10.81 0.25
C LYS A 54 11.25 -11.05 -0.99
N ALA A 55 10.62 -12.23 -1.09
CA ALA A 55 9.72 -12.57 -2.20
C ALA A 55 8.53 -11.60 -2.30
N ASN A 56 7.96 -11.21 -1.16
CA ASN A 56 6.85 -10.24 -1.11
C ASN A 56 7.31 -8.89 -1.65
N ALA A 57 8.47 -8.40 -1.19
CA ALA A 57 9.03 -7.13 -1.66
C ALA A 57 9.28 -7.14 -3.18
N TYR A 58 9.82 -8.22 -3.73
CA TYR A 58 10.06 -8.33 -5.17
C TYR A 58 8.78 -8.40 -5.99
N ASN A 59 7.78 -9.16 -5.54
CA ASN A 59 6.49 -9.21 -6.21
C ASN A 59 5.87 -7.81 -6.29
N LEU A 60 5.86 -7.09 -5.18
CA LEU A 60 5.37 -5.72 -5.11
C LEU A 60 6.18 -4.77 -6.02
N ALA A 61 7.52 -4.87 -5.98
CA ALA A 61 8.41 -4.05 -6.78
C ALA A 61 8.15 -4.22 -8.29
N HIS A 62 8.08 -5.47 -8.75
CA HIS A 62 7.89 -5.80 -10.15
C HIS A 62 6.47 -5.51 -10.65
N LYS A 63 5.44 -5.81 -9.84
CA LYS A 63 4.05 -5.81 -10.30
C LYS A 63 3.34 -4.50 -10.06
N ILE A 64 3.70 -3.77 -9.01
CA ILE A 64 3.02 -2.56 -8.58
C ILE A 64 3.96 -1.35 -8.64
N TYR A 65 5.07 -1.37 -7.89
CA TYR A 65 5.91 -0.19 -7.70
C TYR A 65 6.48 0.35 -9.03
N LYS A 66 7.16 -0.50 -9.82
CA LYS A 66 7.77 -0.12 -11.09
C LYS A 66 6.80 0.55 -12.07
N LYS A 67 5.50 0.24 -12.01
CA LYS A 67 4.48 0.81 -12.90
C LYS A 67 3.95 2.16 -12.43
N ASN A 68 4.15 2.51 -11.15
CA ASN A 68 3.44 3.60 -10.49
C ASN A 68 4.36 4.59 -9.75
N TYR A 69 5.65 4.29 -9.55
CA TYR A 69 6.58 5.10 -8.75
C TYR A 69 6.80 6.53 -9.28
N GLN A 70 6.48 6.81 -10.54
CA GLN A 70 6.55 8.18 -11.10
C GLN A 70 5.45 9.11 -10.57
N PHE A 71 4.45 8.56 -9.88
CA PHE A 71 3.40 9.34 -9.26
C PHE A 71 3.86 9.75 -7.85
N GLU A 72 4.22 11.02 -7.67
CA GLU A 72 4.91 11.52 -6.46
C GLU A 72 4.17 11.28 -5.14
N GLU A 73 2.84 11.18 -5.19
CA GLU A 73 2.01 10.94 -4.00
C GLU A 73 1.74 9.46 -3.77
N PHE A 74 2.29 8.57 -4.58
CA PHE A 74 2.22 7.13 -4.41
C PHE A 74 3.50 6.61 -3.76
N GLN A 75 3.36 5.84 -2.70
CA GLN A 75 4.48 5.31 -1.95
C GLN A 75 4.20 3.90 -1.45
N PHE A 76 5.29 3.22 -1.10
CA PHE A 76 5.29 2.01 -0.32
C PHE A 76 5.85 2.35 1.06
N ILE A 77 5.19 1.87 2.11
CA ILE A 77 5.74 1.90 3.46
C ILE A 77 5.66 0.49 4.01
N ILE A 78 6.82 -0.07 4.32
CA ILE A 78 6.94 -1.38 4.96
C ILE A 78 7.35 -1.18 6.41
N LEU A 79 6.50 -1.61 7.34
CA LEU A 79 6.78 -1.55 8.77
C LEU A 79 7.69 -2.73 9.15
N VAL A 80 8.78 -2.39 9.83
CA VAL A 80 9.85 -3.32 10.22
C VAL A 80 10.25 -3.04 11.66
N ASP A 81 10.64 -4.10 12.36
CA ASP A 81 11.20 -3.96 13.70
C ASP A 81 12.61 -3.34 13.62
N GLU A 82 12.99 -2.56 14.63
CA GLU A 82 14.30 -1.89 14.65
C GLU A 82 15.49 -2.86 14.55
N SER A 83 15.32 -4.11 14.97
CA SER A 83 16.36 -5.15 14.86
C SER A 83 16.70 -5.52 13.41
N GLN A 84 15.88 -5.13 12.42
CA GLN A 84 16.01 -5.56 11.02
C GLN A 84 16.74 -4.56 10.11
N ARG A 85 17.42 -3.55 10.67
CA ARG A 85 18.07 -2.48 9.88
C ARG A 85 19.04 -3.01 8.82
N GLU A 86 19.91 -3.96 9.18
CA GLU A 86 20.88 -4.55 8.25
C GLU A 86 20.18 -5.30 7.10
N ALA A 87 19.19 -6.13 7.41
CA ALA A 87 18.42 -6.86 6.41
C ALA A 87 17.66 -5.93 5.44
N VAL A 88 17.18 -4.78 5.94
CA VAL A 88 16.54 -3.76 5.11
C VAL A 88 17.53 -3.11 4.13
N ASP A 89 18.74 -2.79 4.59
CA ASP A 89 19.75 -2.19 3.73
C ASP A 89 20.13 -3.13 2.59
N GLU A 90 20.31 -4.43 2.87
CA GLU A 90 20.53 -5.44 1.84
C GLU A 90 19.35 -5.55 0.86
N LEU A 91 18.11 -5.58 1.38
CA LEU A 91 16.92 -5.65 0.55
C LEU A 91 16.80 -4.43 -0.36
N LYS A 92 17.09 -3.23 0.15
CA LYS A 92 17.06 -1.98 -0.63
C LYS A 92 18.02 -2.01 -1.80
N GLU A 93 19.25 -2.50 -1.62
CA GLU A 93 20.20 -2.61 -2.73
C GLU A 93 19.66 -3.52 -3.84
N ARG A 94 19.04 -4.65 -3.47
CA ARG A 94 18.42 -5.55 -4.45
C ARG A 94 17.19 -4.94 -5.13
N LEU A 95 16.41 -4.13 -4.43
CA LEU A 95 15.26 -3.43 -5.03
C LEU A 95 15.68 -2.43 -6.12
N LYS A 96 16.87 -1.81 -6.00
CA LYS A 96 17.40 -0.89 -7.02
C LYS A 96 17.61 -1.55 -8.38
N GLU A 97 17.82 -2.86 -8.43
CA GLU A 97 17.94 -3.62 -9.68
C GLU A 97 16.61 -3.65 -10.46
N ILE A 98 15.48 -3.39 -9.80
CA ILE A 98 14.13 -3.42 -10.40
C ILE A 98 13.68 -2.03 -10.84
N ALA A 99 13.76 -1.07 -9.93
CA ALA A 99 13.40 0.35 -10.11
C ALA A 99 14.01 1.18 -8.98
N ASP A 100 14.16 2.49 -9.20
CA ASP A 100 14.62 3.43 -8.17
C ASP A 100 13.66 3.41 -6.95
N PRO A 101 14.10 2.96 -5.76
CA PRO A 101 13.24 2.78 -4.59
C PRO A 101 13.00 4.07 -3.80
N VAL A 102 13.11 5.26 -4.42
CA VAL A 102 12.89 6.58 -3.76
C VAL A 102 11.55 6.72 -3.02
N HIS A 103 10.50 6.00 -3.45
CA HIS A 103 9.20 5.97 -2.77
C HIS A 103 8.89 4.61 -2.13
N TYR A 104 9.90 3.74 -2.02
CA TYR A 104 9.82 2.45 -1.34
C TYR A 104 10.51 2.54 0.02
N LYS A 105 9.73 2.95 1.02
CA LYS A 105 10.23 3.31 2.35
C LYS A 105 10.08 2.13 3.32
N PHE A 106 11.02 2.07 4.25
CA PHE A 106 10.98 1.16 5.40
C PHE A 106 10.89 2.00 6.66
N ALA A 107 9.90 1.71 7.48
CA ALA A 107 9.57 2.43 8.70
C ALA A 107 9.94 1.54 9.89
N PHE A 108 10.93 1.97 10.67
CA PHE A 108 11.45 1.23 11.82
C PHE A 108 10.73 1.66 13.08
N GLY A 109 10.20 0.70 13.83
CA GLY A 109 9.50 0.94 15.09
C GLY A 109 9.56 -0.28 16.00
N SER A 110 8.95 -0.17 17.18
CA SER A 110 8.84 -1.32 18.09
C SER A 110 7.80 -2.31 17.59
N SER A 111 7.89 -3.57 18.03
CA SER A 111 6.88 -4.59 17.74
C SER A 111 5.46 -4.14 18.13
N LYS A 112 5.32 -3.38 19.22
CA LYS A 112 4.04 -2.82 19.67
C LYS A 112 3.49 -1.77 18.70
N ASP A 113 4.34 -0.87 18.20
CA ASP A 113 3.88 0.16 17.25
C ASP A 113 3.40 -0.48 15.94
N ILE A 114 4.04 -1.57 15.51
CA ILE A 114 3.62 -2.37 14.35
C ILE A 114 2.23 -2.97 14.58
N GLU A 115 2.00 -3.57 15.75
CA GLU A 115 0.68 -4.09 16.14
C GLU A 115 -0.38 -3.00 16.18
N ASP A 116 -0.10 -1.86 16.82
CA ASP A 116 -1.03 -0.74 16.95
C ASP A 116 -1.50 -0.24 15.57
N VAL A 117 -0.58 -0.11 14.61
CA VAL A 117 -0.94 0.24 13.22
C VAL A 117 -1.73 -0.89 12.55
N PHE A 118 -1.31 -2.14 12.69
CA PHE A 118 -2.00 -3.28 12.07
C PHE A 118 -3.45 -3.40 12.54
N TYR A 119 -3.69 -3.33 13.85
CA TYR A 119 -5.03 -3.46 14.42
C TYR A 119 -5.91 -2.24 14.14
N SER A 120 -5.32 -1.06 13.87
CA SER A 120 -6.08 0.10 13.39
C SER A 120 -6.74 -0.11 12.02
N LEU A 121 -6.26 -1.09 11.24
CA LEU A 121 -6.88 -1.45 9.95
C LEU A 121 -8.23 -2.16 10.13
N GLN A 122 -8.53 -2.69 11.33
CA GLN A 122 -9.78 -3.38 11.66
C GLN A 122 -10.13 -4.52 10.69
N THR A 123 -9.11 -5.30 10.30
CA THR A 123 -9.27 -6.44 9.38
C THR A 123 -9.41 -7.76 10.14
N ASN A 124 -9.78 -8.81 9.44
CA ASN A 124 -9.80 -10.18 9.96
C ASN A 124 -8.44 -10.91 9.86
N GLY A 125 -7.38 -10.21 9.42
CA GLY A 125 -6.03 -10.75 9.37
C GLY A 125 -5.37 -10.79 10.75
N ALA A 126 -4.21 -11.44 10.82
CA ALA A 126 -3.36 -11.46 12.01
C ALA A 126 -1.88 -11.27 11.62
N LEU A 127 -1.11 -10.74 12.56
CA LEU A 127 0.35 -10.82 12.53
C LEU A 127 0.79 -12.16 13.14
N ASN A 128 1.91 -12.70 12.66
CA ASN A 128 2.55 -13.86 13.28
C ASN A 128 3.37 -13.47 14.53
N GLU A 129 4.03 -14.44 15.16
CA GLU A 129 4.87 -14.24 16.35
C GLU A 129 6.03 -13.25 16.17
N ASN A 130 6.40 -12.98 14.91
CA ASN A 130 7.44 -12.04 14.53
C ASN A 130 6.85 -10.69 14.06
N PHE A 131 5.58 -10.43 14.34
CA PHE A 131 4.88 -9.19 13.99
C PHE A 131 4.82 -8.92 12.49
N ALA A 132 4.78 -9.99 11.70
CA ALA A 132 4.80 -9.95 10.24
C ALA A 132 3.55 -10.58 9.64
N THR A 133 3.21 -10.17 8.42
CA THR A 133 2.20 -10.84 7.60
C THR A 133 2.58 -10.75 6.12
N ASN A 134 2.03 -11.64 5.30
CA ASN A 134 2.15 -11.51 3.85
C ASN A 134 1.11 -10.53 3.27
N LEU A 135 0.13 -10.09 4.07
CA LEU A 135 -0.88 -9.15 3.61
C LEU A 135 -0.31 -7.73 3.50
N VAL A 136 -0.65 -7.06 2.40
CA VAL A 136 -0.43 -5.63 2.18
C VAL A 136 -1.75 -4.92 1.93
N TYR A 137 -1.80 -3.64 2.24
CA TYR A 137 -3.04 -2.86 2.27
C TYR A 137 -2.91 -1.59 1.44
N ILE A 138 -4.00 -1.16 0.83
CA ILE A 138 -4.05 0.09 0.07
C ILE A 138 -4.68 1.15 0.99
N ILE A 139 -3.88 2.14 1.37
CA ILE A 139 -4.33 3.28 2.17
C ILE A 139 -4.42 4.49 1.25
N ASP A 140 -5.56 5.16 1.22
CA ASP A 140 -5.71 6.40 0.45
C ASP A 140 -5.23 7.64 1.22
N LYS A 141 -5.35 8.80 0.56
CA LYS A 141 -4.83 10.08 1.06
C LYS A 141 -5.51 10.56 2.34
N GLU A 142 -6.71 10.05 2.66
CA GLU A 142 -7.49 10.39 3.85
C GLU A 142 -7.29 9.34 4.97
N ARG A 143 -6.24 8.51 4.85
CA ARG A 143 -5.93 7.38 5.75
C ARG A 143 -7.06 6.37 5.84
N SER A 144 -7.75 6.13 4.72
CA SER A 144 -8.78 5.11 4.64
C SER A 144 -8.25 3.85 3.97
N LEU A 145 -8.53 2.70 4.58
CA LEU A 145 -8.27 1.39 3.98
C LEU A 145 -9.22 1.16 2.82
N ARG A 146 -8.64 0.89 1.66
CA ARG A 146 -9.36 0.57 0.41
C ARG A 146 -9.21 -0.90 0.08
N GLY A 147 -10.31 -1.51 -0.31
CA GLY A 147 -10.36 -2.93 -0.66
C GLY A 147 -11.68 -3.30 -1.32
N ARG A 148 -11.90 -4.60 -1.51
CA ARG A 148 -13.09 -5.12 -2.19
C ARG A 148 -14.14 -5.53 -1.17
N ASN A 149 -15.40 -5.21 -1.39
CA ASN A 149 -16.51 -5.63 -0.52
C ASN A 149 -17.36 -6.76 -1.12
N ASN A 150 -17.02 -7.23 -2.32
CA ASN A 150 -17.75 -8.24 -3.08
C ASN A 150 -16.82 -9.10 -3.96
N ASP A 151 -15.62 -9.41 -3.47
CA ASP A 151 -14.70 -10.33 -4.15
C ASP A 151 -15.31 -11.74 -4.19
N LYS A 152 -15.19 -12.40 -5.35
CA LYS A 152 -15.87 -13.68 -5.62
C LYS A 152 -15.37 -14.82 -4.74
N ASP A 153 -14.12 -14.75 -4.29
CA ASP A 153 -13.47 -15.84 -3.59
C ASP A 153 -13.58 -15.67 -2.07
N VAL A 154 -13.46 -14.44 -1.58
CA VAL A 154 -13.33 -14.12 -0.14
C VAL A 154 -14.43 -13.22 0.42
N GLY A 155 -15.34 -12.71 -0.42
CA GLY A 155 -16.35 -11.74 -0.02
C GLY A 155 -15.75 -10.36 0.22
N ILE A 156 -15.23 -10.10 1.41
CA ILE A 156 -14.54 -8.84 1.74
C ILE A 156 -13.03 -9.08 1.69
N MET A 157 -12.33 -8.35 0.82
CA MET A 157 -10.89 -8.42 0.64
C MET A 157 -10.26 -7.13 1.18
N TYR A 158 -9.78 -7.19 2.42
CA TYR A 158 -9.15 -6.06 3.10
C TYR A 158 -7.73 -5.77 2.60
N GLY A 159 -6.96 -6.82 2.35
CA GLY A 159 -5.57 -6.74 1.92
C GLY A 159 -5.25 -7.81 0.89
N PHE A 160 -4.05 -7.72 0.32
CA PHE A 160 -3.57 -8.59 -0.75
C PHE A 160 -2.38 -9.40 -0.26
N ASN A 161 -2.35 -10.68 -0.54
CA ASN A 161 -1.24 -11.56 -0.21
C ASN A 161 -0.05 -11.30 -1.14
N ALA A 162 0.98 -10.61 -0.65
CA ALA A 162 2.17 -10.26 -1.40
C ALA A 162 3.06 -11.46 -1.78
N SER A 163 2.89 -12.61 -1.12
CA SER A 163 3.56 -13.84 -1.56
C SER A 163 2.90 -14.47 -2.79
N ASP A 164 1.64 -14.13 -3.07
CA ASP A 164 0.91 -14.60 -4.26
C ASP A 164 1.11 -13.61 -5.42
N TYR A 165 1.95 -14.00 -6.37
CA TYR A 165 2.23 -13.21 -7.56
C TYR A 165 0.97 -12.90 -8.39
N ALA A 166 0.06 -13.87 -8.54
CA ALA A 166 -1.14 -13.72 -9.37
C ALA A 166 -2.12 -12.76 -8.71
N GLU A 167 -2.27 -12.83 -7.40
CA GLU A 167 -3.10 -11.90 -6.64
C GLU A 167 -2.60 -10.46 -6.76
N ILE A 168 -1.29 -10.24 -6.60
CA ILE A 168 -0.70 -8.91 -6.76
C ILE A 168 -0.80 -8.43 -8.21
N ASN A 169 -0.51 -9.28 -9.20
CA ASN A 169 -0.53 -8.87 -10.60
C ASN A 169 -1.94 -8.60 -11.12
N ASN A 170 -2.94 -9.38 -10.71
CA ASN A 170 -4.27 -9.34 -11.29
C ASN A 170 -5.24 -8.54 -10.43
N LYS A 171 -5.27 -8.78 -9.11
CA LYS A 171 -6.22 -8.12 -8.22
C LYS A 171 -5.69 -6.74 -7.80
N MET A 172 -4.56 -6.71 -7.11
CA MET A 172 -4.01 -5.47 -6.57
C MET A 172 -3.64 -4.45 -7.66
N SER A 173 -3.06 -4.91 -8.77
CA SER A 173 -2.68 -4.00 -9.87
C SER A 173 -3.88 -3.29 -10.48
N ASP A 174 -5.06 -3.90 -10.51
CA ASP A 174 -6.26 -3.26 -11.03
C ASP A 174 -6.86 -2.29 -10.01
N ASP A 175 -6.86 -2.66 -8.74
CA ASP A 175 -7.36 -1.83 -7.65
C ASP A 175 -6.52 -0.55 -7.47
N ILE A 176 -5.20 -0.64 -7.61
CA ILE A 176 -4.30 0.54 -7.63
C ILE A 176 -4.61 1.46 -8.81
N LYS A 177 -4.90 0.92 -10.01
CA LYS A 177 -5.29 1.76 -11.16
C LYS A 177 -6.58 2.52 -10.87
N VAL A 178 -7.55 1.85 -10.24
CA VAL A 178 -8.83 2.45 -9.85
C VAL A 178 -8.59 3.61 -8.88
N VAL A 179 -7.85 3.41 -7.78
CA VAL A 179 -7.57 4.47 -6.80
C VAL A 179 -6.81 5.65 -7.43
N LEU A 180 -5.79 5.39 -8.24
CA LEU A 180 -5.03 6.45 -8.91
C LEU A 180 -5.89 7.24 -9.92
N ALA A 181 -6.81 6.58 -10.62
CA ALA A 181 -7.73 7.24 -11.53
C ALA A 181 -8.80 8.06 -10.80
N GLU A 182 -9.36 7.57 -9.69
CA GLU A 182 -10.25 8.35 -8.81
C GLU A 182 -9.57 9.65 -8.39
N TYR A 183 -8.32 9.55 -7.96
CA TYR A 183 -7.54 10.71 -7.53
C TYR A 183 -7.29 11.71 -8.67
N ARG A 184 -6.85 11.24 -9.85
CA ARG A 184 -6.64 12.09 -11.03
C ARG A 184 -7.92 12.83 -11.43
N LEU A 185 -9.08 12.15 -11.36
CA LEU A 185 -10.38 12.76 -11.64
C LEU A 185 -10.76 13.83 -10.60
N ALA A 186 -10.51 13.58 -9.32
CA ALA A 186 -10.74 14.55 -8.24
C ALA A 186 -9.89 15.82 -8.43
N LEU A 187 -8.60 15.66 -8.75
CA LEU A 187 -7.70 16.77 -9.05
C LEU A 187 -8.16 17.61 -10.24
N LYS A 188 -8.59 16.97 -11.33
CA LYS A 188 -9.10 17.68 -12.52
C LYS A 188 -10.32 18.52 -12.17
N LYS A 189 -11.29 17.94 -11.44
CA LYS A 189 -12.49 18.67 -10.99
C LYS A 189 -12.14 19.86 -10.10
N TYR A 190 -11.15 19.72 -9.22
CA TYR A 190 -10.70 20.79 -8.35
C TYR A 190 -10.07 21.96 -9.12
N LYS A 191 -9.20 21.67 -10.10
CA LYS A 191 -8.58 22.71 -10.94
C LYS A 191 -9.63 23.48 -11.76
N THR A 192 -10.56 22.77 -12.41
CA THR A 192 -11.63 23.41 -13.19
C THR A 192 -12.54 24.31 -12.35
N LYS A 193 -12.78 23.99 -11.06
CA LYS A 193 -13.56 24.84 -10.15
C LYS A 193 -12.85 26.14 -9.73
N ARG A 194 -11.53 26.22 -9.84
CA ARG A 194 -10.74 27.43 -9.48
C ARG A 194 -10.56 28.40 -10.64
N GLU A 195 -10.84 27.97 -11.86
CA GLU A 195 -10.70 28.76 -13.10
C GLU A 195 -12.02 29.41 -13.54
N ILE A 196 -13.08 29.30 -12.73
CA ILE A 196 -14.43 29.88 -12.93
C ILE A 196 -14.70 30.87 -11.81
#